data_AF-R7XIJ3-F1
#
_entry.id   AF-R7XIJ3-F1
#
_cell.length_a   1.000
_cell.length_b   1.000
_cell.length_c   1.000
_cell.angle_alpha   90.00
_cell.angle_beta   90.00
_cell.angle_gamma   90.00
#
_symmetry.space_group_name_H-M   'P 1'
#
loop_
_entity.id
_entity.type
_entity.pdbx_description
1 polymer ?
#
loop_
_entity_poly.entity_id
_entity_poly.type
_entity_poly.pdbx_seq_one_letter_code
_entity_poly.pdbx_strand_id
1 'polypeptide(L)'
;MGKDLRSWRHLVLACGVAAVAACGDDHAPEVSGTAAVGAALAGATVQLRDAQGQVHNTTTDAKGAFRLAAVPGGALMVRCEGGLAQGEPNRLRLHGLVLGARTVNCSPLTELALWKLLSGPPDQAFDSFGQGRARDLSADAMAEAEAAVLAALAAGAGVDIDPAALPRRWHDTPLEAGNASDPHDAALDALRDAIADQASMDFMGEMVVRGVCVADGTCG
;
A
#
# COMPACT_ATOMS: atom_id res chain seq x y z
N MET A 1 -68.98 56.09 -23.01
CA MET A 1 -67.53 55.89 -23.25
C MET A 1 -66.77 56.28 -22.00
N GLY A 2 -65.93 55.37 -21.52
CA GLY A 2 -64.87 55.66 -20.54
C GLY A 2 -65.28 55.58 -19.07
N LYS A 3 -64.83 54.53 -18.39
CA LYS A 3 -63.85 54.61 -17.28
C LYS A 3 -63.72 53.26 -16.57
N ASP A 4 -62.57 52.64 -16.77
CA ASP A 4 -61.52 52.41 -15.77
C ASP A 4 -61.81 51.84 -14.35
N LEU A 5 -60.79 51.10 -13.91
CA LEU A 5 -60.35 50.78 -12.53
C LEU A 5 -60.91 49.54 -11.78
N ARG A 6 -60.22 48.42 -12.00
CA ARG A 6 -59.26 47.77 -11.06
C ARG A 6 -59.67 47.67 -9.56
N SER A 7 -59.89 46.44 -9.07
CA SER A 7 -59.52 46.02 -7.71
C SER A 7 -59.39 44.48 -7.59
N TRP A 8 -58.44 44.07 -6.77
CA TRP A 8 -57.67 42.83 -6.74
C TRP A 8 -58.22 41.89 -5.65
N ARG A 9 -58.39 40.59 -5.95
CA ARG A 9 -58.73 39.55 -4.96
C ARG A 9 -57.61 38.51 -4.86
N HIS A 10 -57.35 38.15 -3.60
CA HIS A 10 -56.26 37.37 -3.03
C HIS A 10 -56.03 35.98 -3.66
N LEU A 11 -54.77 35.54 -3.70
CA LEU A 11 -54.43 34.12 -3.80
C LEU A 11 -53.26 33.79 -2.88
N VAL A 12 -53.52 32.82 -2.02
CA VAL A 12 -52.70 32.29 -0.94
C VAL A 12 -51.43 31.65 -1.51
N LEU A 13 -50.26 32.07 -1.01
CA LEU A 13 -48.96 31.49 -1.36
C LEU A 13 -48.69 30.30 -0.42
N ALA A 14 -48.64 29.09 -0.97
CA ALA A 14 -48.26 27.89 -0.26
C ALA A 14 -46.73 27.80 -0.12
N CYS A 15 -46.25 27.57 1.11
CA CYS A 15 -44.85 27.27 1.42
C CYS A 15 -44.43 25.95 0.74
N GLY A 16 -43.61 26.05 -0.30
CA GLY A 16 -42.82 24.93 -0.81
C GLY A 16 -41.55 24.79 0.02
N VAL A 17 -41.48 23.76 0.86
CA VAL A 17 -40.22 23.36 1.52
C VAL A 17 -39.34 22.73 0.46
N ALA A 18 -38.27 23.41 0.06
CA ALA A 18 -37.24 22.86 -0.80
C ALA A 18 -36.46 21.80 -0.02
N ALA A 19 -36.54 20.55 -0.47
CA ALA A 19 -35.63 19.49 -0.03
C ALA A 19 -34.22 19.87 -0.50
N VAL A 20 -33.32 20.14 0.45
CA VAL A 20 -31.90 20.30 0.18
C VAL A 20 -31.37 18.91 -0.15
N ALA A 21 -31.20 18.63 -1.44
CA ALA A 21 -30.41 17.49 -1.87
C ALA A 21 -28.98 17.74 -1.38
N ALA A 22 -28.55 16.97 -0.39
CA ALA A 22 -27.16 16.90 0.00
C ALA A 22 -26.39 16.38 -1.23
N CYS A 23 -25.63 17.26 -1.88
CA CYS A 23 -24.59 16.83 -2.80
C CYS A 23 -23.65 15.92 -1.99
N GLY A 24 -23.68 14.62 -2.29
CA GLY A 24 -22.57 13.75 -1.92
C GLY A 24 -21.36 14.29 -2.65
N ASP A 25 -20.38 14.79 -1.90
CA ASP A 25 -19.08 15.08 -2.46
C ASP A 25 -18.49 13.74 -2.92
N ASP A 26 -18.70 13.41 -4.20
CA ASP A 26 -18.06 12.32 -4.94
C ASP A 26 -16.55 12.60 -5.05
N HIS A 27 -15.85 12.64 -3.92
CA HIS A 27 -14.40 12.59 -3.92
C HIS A 27 -14.02 11.21 -4.45
N ALA A 28 -13.49 11.21 -5.67
CA ALA A 28 -12.99 10.01 -6.30
C ALA A 28 -12.01 9.31 -5.32
N PRO A 29 -12.13 7.99 -5.11
CA PRO A 29 -11.36 7.31 -4.10
C PRO A 29 -9.86 7.56 -4.28
N GLU A 30 -9.18 7.92 -3.19
CA GLU A 30 -7.74 8.16 -3.15
C GLU A 30 -7.03 6.99 -2.44
N VAL A 31 -5.88 6.60 -2.98
CA VAL A 31 -4.92 5.72 -2.32
C VAL A 31 -3.70 6.55 -1.94
N SER A 32 -3.29 6.44 -0.69
CA SER A 32 -2.09 7.08 -0.15
C SER A 32 -1.10 6.01 0.30
N GLY A 33 0.18 6.36 0.34
CA GLY A 33 1.19 5.40 0.77
C GLY A 33 2.56 6.00 1.01
N THR A 34 3.44 5.14 1.52
CA THR A 34 4.85 5.47 1.79
C THR A 34 5.74 4.43 1.15
N ALA A 35 6.76 4.87 0.39
CA ALA A 35 7.84 4.01 -0.08
C ALA A 35 9.11 4.26 0.74
N ALA A 36 9.66 3.22 1.34
CA ALA A 36 10.80 3.32 2.24
C ALA A 36 11.60 2.03 2.35
N VAL A 37 12.92 2.17 2.54
CA VAL A 37 13.87 1.07 2.81
C VAL A 37 14.55 1.29 4.16
N GLY A 38 13.81 1.71 5.18
CA GLY A 38 14.34 2.26 6.45
C GLY A 38 14.66 3.76 6.36
N ALA A 39 14.94 4.24 5.15
CA ALA A 39 14.83 5.66 4.83
C ALA A 39 13.75 5.88 3.78
N ALA A 40 13.12 7.06 3.83
CA ALA A 40 12.20 7.52 2.80
C ALA A 40 12.85 7.44 1.40
N LEU A 41 12.12 6.88 0.44
CA LEU A 41 12.52 6.86 -0.96
C LEU A 41 12.02 8.14 -1.63
N ALA A 42 12.89 9.14 -1.79
CA ALA A 42 12.52 10.39 -2.45
C ALA A 42 12.58 10.26 -3.98
N GLY A 43 11.53 10.68 -4.69
CA GLY A 43 11.48 10.67 -6.16
C GLY A 43 11.42 9.27 -6.77
N ALA A 44 10.99 8.26 -6.01
CA ALA A 44 10.71 6.93 -6.53
C ALA A 44 9.48 6.98 -7.46
N THR A 45 9.51 6.17 -8.51
CA THR A 45 8.35 5.97 -9.38
C THR A 45 7.40 4.99 -8.71
N VAL A 46 6.13 5.34 -8.66
CA VAL A 46 5.06 4.51 -8.10
C VAL A 46 4.08 4.17 -9.22
N GLN A 47 3.90 2.88 -9.48
CA GLN A 47 2.95 2.34 -10.44
C GLN A 47 1.90 1.54 -9.69
N LEU A 48 0.63 1.89 -9.84
CA LEU A 48 -0.50 1.18 -9.28
C LEU A 48 -1.23 0.46 -10.41
N ARG A 49 -1.47 -0.85 -10.25
CA ARG A 49 -2.24 -1.66 -11.19
C ARG A 49 -3.54 -2.13 -10.54
N ASP A 50 -4.65 -1.87 -11.21
CA ASP A 50 -5.98 -2.28 -10.76
C ASP A 50 -6.40 -3.67 -11.29
N ALA A 51 -7.53 -4.18 -10.81
CA ALA A 51 -8.07 -5.47 -11.22
C ALA A 51 -8.52 -5.52 -12.70
N GLN A 52 -8.67 -4.35 -13.36
CA GLN A 52 -8.97 -4.21 -14.78
C GLN A 52 -7.68 -4.13 -15.63
N GLY A 53 -6.51 -4.18 -15.00
CA GLY A 53 -5.21 -4.10 -15.64
C GLY A 53 -4.79 -2.67 -16.01
N GLN A 54 -5.53 -1.64 -15.59
CA GLN A 54 -5.13 -0.25 -15.79
C GLN A 54 -3.97 0.10 -14.87
N VAL A 55 -3.08 0.97 -15.36
CA VAL A 55 -1.90 1.41 -14.62
C VAL A 55 -1.98 2.92 -14.39
N HIS A 56 -1.83 3.32 -13.13
CA HIS A 56 -1.76 4.70 -12.68
C HIS A 56 -0.36 4.99 -12.14
N ASN A 57 0.20 6.15 -12.47
CA ASN A 57 1.57 6.50 -12.10
C ASN A 57 1.62 7.76 -11.23
N THR A 58 2.53 7.78 -10.28
CA THR A 58 2.91 8.97 -9.50
C THR A 58 4.37 8.87 -9.06
N THR A 59 4.86 9.84 -8.31
CA THR A 59 6.19 9.82 -7.71
C THR A 59 6.11 10.16 -6.23
N THR A 60 7.04 9.64 -5.44
CA THR A 60 7.13 9.97 -4.02
C THR A 60 7.75 11.34 -3.78
N ASP A 61 7.32 11.99 -2.69
CA ASP A 61 7.93 13.22 -2.19
C ASP A 61 9.21 12.94 -1.36
N ALA A 62 9.80 13.98 -0.77
CA ALA A 62 11.02 13.87 0.04
C ALA A 62 10.85 13.01 1.30
N LYS A 63 9.62 12.74 1.74
CA LYS A 63 9.29 11.86 2.86
C LYS A 63 8.91 10.46 2.40
N GLY A 64 9.07 10.15 1.11
CA GLY A 64 8.66 8.87 0.54
C GLY A 64 7.15 8.74 0.37
N ALA A 65 6.37 9.79 0.67
CA ALA A 65 4.93 9.75 0.62
C ALA A 65 4.43 9.96 -0.81
N PHE A 66 3.33 9.30 -1.16
CA PHE A 66 2.65 9.48 -2.44
C PHE A 66 1.13 9.41 -2.28
N ARG A 67 0.42 9.98 -3.26
CA ARG A 67 -1.03 9.91 -3.38
C ARG A 67 -1.44 9.70 -4.84
N LEU A 68 -2.47 8.90 -5.02
CA LEU A 68 -3.09 8.60 -6.31
C LEU A 68 -4.60 8.84 -6.16
N ALA A 69 -5.11 9.84 -6.89
CA ALA A 69 -6.53 10.14 -6.94
C ALA A 69 -7.24 9.33 -8.02
N ALA A 70 -8.57 9.21 -7.88
CA ALA A 70 -9.44 8.54 -8.84
C ALA A 70 -9.05 7.09 -9.14
N VAL A 71 -8.65 6.37 -8.09
CA VAL A 71 -8.30 4.96 -8.18
C VAL A 71 -9.56 4.10 -8.00
N PRO A 72 -9.82 3.10 -8.86
CA PRO A 72 -10.94 2.20 -8.68
C PRO A 72 -10.91 1.50 -7.31
N GLY A 73 -12.09 1.25 -6.75
CA GLY A 73 -12.20 0.44 -5.54
C GLY A 73 -11.86 -1.03 -5.79
N GLY A 74 -11.45 -1.74 -4.73
CA GLY A 74 -11.13 -3.16 -4.77
C GLY A 74 -9.66 -3.43 -4.49
N ALA A 75 -9.21 -4.66 -4.82
CA ALA A 75 -7.83 -5.04 -4.64
C ALA A 75 -6.92 -4.40 -5.70
N LEU A 76 -5.77 -3.89 -5.28
CA LEU A 76 -4.80 -3.19 -6.15
C LEU A 76 -3.39 -3.62 -5.76
N MET A 77 -2.51 -3.76 -6.75
CA MET A 77 -1.08 -3.90 -6.50
C MET A 77 -0.34 -2.61 -6.82
N VAL A 78 0.66 -2.30 -6.02
CA VAL A 78 1.53 -1.13 -6.19
C VAL A 78 2.96 -1.62 -6.37
N ARG A 79 3.71 -0.97 -7.25
CA ARG A 79 5.15 -1.14 -7.47
C ARG A 79 5.84 0.20 -7.24
N CYS A 80 6.89 0.20 -6.44
CA CYS A 80 7.72 1.35 -6.15
C CYS A 80 9.18 1.02 -6.53
N GLU A 81 9.80 1.83 -7.37
CA GLU A 81 11.18 1.61 -7.80
C GLU A 81 11.94 2.92 -8.09
N GLY A 82 13.26 2.85 -8.06
CA GLY A 82 14.13 4.02 -8.20
C GLY A 82 14.04 4.96 -7.00
N GLY A 83 14.37 6.23 -7.23
CA GLY A 83 14.45 7.25 -6.17
C GLY A 83 15.76 7.17 -5.36
N LEU A 84 15.84 8.02 -4.34
CA LEU A 84 17.00 8.14 -3.45
C LEU A 84 16.61 7.85 -2.00
N ALA A 85 17.39 7.01 -1.33
CA ALA A 85 17.37 6.79 0.11
C ALA A 85 18.58 7.50 0.72
N GLN A 86 18.37 8.55 1.53
CA GLN A 86 19.47 9.35 2.13
C GLN A 86 20.52 9.86 1.10
N GLY A 87 20.09 10.12 -0.14
CA GLY A 87 20.96 10.57 -1.23
C GLY A 87 21.57 9.45 -2.08
N GLU A 88 21.45 8.19 -1.66
CA GLU A 88 21.93 7.04 -2.42
C GLU A 88 20.82 6.44 -3.32
N PRO A 89 21.13 6.01 -4.55
CA PRO A 89 20.16 5.37 -5.42
C PRO A 89 19.58 4.10 -4.81
N ASN A 90 18.26 4.02 -4.74
CA ASN A 90 17.56 2.79 -4.38
C ASN A 90 17.74 1.72 -5.46
N ARG A 91 18.07 0.51 -5.02
CA ARG A 91 18.33 -0.66 -5.87
C ARG A 91 17.24 -1.71 -5.79
N LEU A 92 16.20 -1.46 -4.98
CA LEU A 92 15.10 -2.39 -4.77
C LEU A 92 13.89 -1.97 -5.58
N ARG A 93 13.23 -2.97 -6.17
CA ARG A 93 11.85 -2.88 -6.61
C ARG A 93 10.99 -3.49 -5.53
N LEU A 94 10.08 -2.67 -5.00
CA LEU A 94 9.22 -3.03 -3.87
C LEU A 94 7.77 -2.98 -4.29
N HIS A 95 6.94 -3.78 -3.65
CA HIS A 95 5.53 -3.88 -3.94
C HIS A 95 4.69 -3.70 -2.69
N GLY A 96 3.46 -3.25 -2.91
CA GLY A 96 2.43 -3.12 -1.89
C GLY A 96 1.11 -3.67 -2.40
N LEU A 97 0.19 -3.92 -1.48
CA LEU A 97 -1.13 -4.47 -1.78
C LEU A 97 -2.21 -3.71 -1.01
N VAL A 98 -3.27 -3.31 -1.72
CA VAL A 98 -4.48 -2.73 -1.16
C VAL A 98 -5.59 -3.77 -1.26
N LEU A 99 -6.30 -4.07 -0.17
CA LEU A 99 -7.42 -5.04 -0.15
C LEU A 99 -8.75 -4.43 0.35
N GLY A 100 -8.78 -3.12 0.60
CA GLY A 100 -9.93 -2.42 1.17
C GLY A 100 -9.55 -1.19 2.00
N ALA A 101 -8.29 -1.12 2.43
CA ALA A 101 -7.68 0.08 2.97
C ALA A 101 -7.46 1.15 1.89
N ARG A 102 -7.07 2.37 2.31
CA ARG A 102 -6.61 3.46 1.43
C ARG A 102 -5.15 3.83 1.67
N THR A 103 -4.47 3.01 2.44
CA THR A 103 -3.07 3.15 2.80
C THR A 103 -2.33 1.92 2.27
N VAL A 104 -1.14 2.13 1.71
CA VAL A 104 -0.27 1.06 1.24
C VAL A 104 1.18 1.44 1.45
N ASN A 105 1.99 0.50 1.91
CA ASN A 105 3.43 0.69 2.02
C ASN A 105 4.16 -0.10 0.94
N CYS A 106 5.24 0.49 0.42
CA CYS A 106 6.26 -0.18 -0.38
C CYS A 106 7.54 -0.22 0.44
N SER A 107 7.83 -1.35 1.06
CA SER A 107 8.96 -1.54 1.96
C SER A 107 9.52 -2.96 1.87
N PRO A 108 10.77 -3.23 2.28
CA PRO A 108 11.28 -4.59 2.34
C PRO A 108 10.38 -5.55 3.12
N LEU A 109 9.78 -5.10 4.22
CA LEU A 109 8.89 -5.93 5.03
C LEU A 109 7.55 -6.25 4.32
N THR A 110 7.01 -5.30 3.56
CA THR A 110 5.81 -5.55 2.73
C THR A 110 6.13 -6.43 1.53
N GLU A 111 7.29 -6.26 0.91
CA GLU A 111 7.77 -7.13 -0.15
C GLU A 111 7.87 -8.59 0.33
N LEU A 112 8.47 -8.86 1.50
CA LEU A 112 8.54 -10.21 2.09
C LEU A 112 7.16 -10.81 2.37
N ALA A 113 6.22 -10.00 2.86
CA ALA A 113 4.84 -10.47 3.08
C ALA A 113 4.16 -10.84 1.75
N LEU A 114 4.40 -10.08 0.68
CA LEU A 114 3.89 -10.41 -0.65
C LEU A 114 4.57 -11.65 -1.24
N TRP A 115 5.87 -11.84 -1.02
CA TRP A 115 6.55 -13.09 -1.38
C TRP A 115 5.85 -14.30 -0.74
N LYS A 116 5.53 -14.20 0.55
CA LYS A 116 4.82 -15.27 1.26
C LYS A 116 3.41 -15.48 0.72
N LEU A 117 2.64 -14.40 0.59
CA LEU A 117 1.25 -14.43 0.12
C LEU A 117 1.12 -15.04 -1.27
N LEU A 118 2.03 -14.66 -2.17
CA LEU A 118 2.01 -15.05 -3.58
C LEU A 118 2.78 -16.34 -3.85
N SER A 119 3.46 -16.89 -2.83
CA SER A 119 4.36 -18.04 -2.95
C SER A 119 5.42 -17.85 -4.05
N GLY A 120 5.98 -16.64 -4.14
CA GLY A 120 6.95 -16.27 -5.18
C GLY A 120 7.11 -14.76 -5.37
N PRO A 121 7.95 -14.33 -6.33
CA PRO A 121 8.30 -12.92 -6.53
C PRO A 121 7.07 -12.06 -6.90
N PRO A 122 6.80 -10.96 -6.16
CA PRO A 122 5.67 -10.07 -6.41
C PRO A 122 5.69 -9.39 -7.79
N ASP A 123 6.86 -9.25 -8.42
CA ASP A 123 7.01 -8.59 -9.71
C ASP A 123 6.16 -9.24 -10.82
N GLN A 124 6.20 -10.57 -10.89
CA GLN A 124 5.39 -11.34 -11.84
C GLN A 124 3.90 -11.21 -11.53
N ALA A 125 3.56 -11.13 -10.24
CA ALA A 125 2.19 -11.00 -9.80
C ALA A 125 1.61 -9.62 -10.14
N PHE A 126 2.42 -8.57 -10.03
CA PHE A 126 2.06 -7.22 -10.47
C PHE A 126 1.85 -7.17 -11.98
N ASP A 127 2.79 -7.69 -12.79
CA ASP A 127 2.68 -7.60 -14.26
C ASP A 127 1.43 -8.30 -14.81
N SER A 128 0.97 -9.35 -14.12
CA SER A 128 -0.21 -10.12 -14.48
C SER A 128 -1.43 -9.84 -13.59
N PHE A 129 -1.41 -8.77 -12.78
CA PHE A 129 -2.52 -8.46 -11.87
C PHE A 129 -3.81 -8.14 -12.64
N GLY A 130 -4.92 -8.70 -12.16
CA GLY A 130 -6.23 -8.57 -12.78
C GLY A 130 -7.31 -9.25 -11.95
N GLN A 131 -8.55 -9.29 -12.46
CA GLN A 131 -9.73 -9.73 -11.71
C GLN A 131 -9.62 -11.12 -11.08
N GLY A 132 -8.95 -12.07 -11.74
CA GLY A 132 -8.73 -13.41 -11.18
C GLY A 132 -7.95 -13.32 -9.87
N ARG A 133 -6.72 -12.80 -9.95
CA ARG A 133 -5.87 -12.60 -8.77
C ARG A 133 -6.51 -11.71 -7.72
N ALA A 134 -7.20 -10.64 -8.12
CA ALA A 134 -7.89 -9.75 -7.20
C ALA A 134 -8.97 -10.46 -6.35
N ARG A 135 -9.60 -11.52 -6.87
CA ARG A 135 -10.60 -12.32 -6.14
C ARG A 135 -9.97 -13.33 -5.18
N ASP A 136 -8.76 -13.78 -5.48
CA ASP A 136 -8.04 -14.79 -4.70
C ASP A 136 -7.31 -14.19 -3.49
N LEU A 137 -7.20 -12.86 -3.43
CA LEU A 137 -6.55 -12.15 -2.33
C LEU A 137 -7.55 -11.75 -1.25
N SER A 138 -7.16 -11.92 0.02
CA SER A 138 -7.98 -11.58 1.18
C SER A 138 -7.15 -11.00 2.31
N ALA A 139 -7.79 -10.23 3.19
CA ALA A 139 -7.14 -9.65 4.37
C ALA A 139 -6.63 -10.74 5.33
N ASP A 140 -7.34 -11.86 5.42
CA ASP A 140 -6.93 -13.01 6.24
C ASP A 140 -5.67 -13.67 5.69
N ALA A 141 -5.60 -13.90 4.38
CA ALA A 141 -4.40 -14.46 3.74
C ALA A 141 -3.20 -13.51 3.88
N MET A 142 -3.42 -12.19 3.76
CA MET A 142 -2.36 -11.21 4.01
C MET A 142 -1.88 -11.25 5.47
N ALA A 143 -2.79 -11.34 6.44
CA ALA A 143 -2.44 -11.44 7.85
C ALA A 143 -1.67 -12.74 8.18
N GLU A 144 -2.03 -13.87 7.55
CA GLU A 144 -1.29 -15.12 7.67
C GLU A 144 0.13 -15.00 7.08
N ALA A 145 0.26 -14.34 5.93
CA ALA A 145 1.54 -14.09 5.29
C ALA A 145 2.45 -13.21 6.17
N GLU A 146 1.90 -12.13 6.73
CA GLU A 146 2.60 -11.28 7.71
C GLU A 146 3.05 -12.09 8.93
N ALA A 147 2.17 -12.87 9.55
CA ALA A 147 2.53 -13.69 10.70
C ALA A 147 3.67 -14.66 10.40
N ALA A 148 3.67 -15.26 9.20
CA ALA A 148 4.74 -16.16 8.77
C ALA A 148 6.07 -15.44 8.51
N VAL A 149 6.06 -14.21 8.00
CA VAL A 149 7.28 -13.38 7.88
C VAL A 149 7.87 -13.09 9.25
N LEU A 150 7.05 -12.69 10.23
CA LEU A 150 7.54 -12.45 11.59
C LEU A 150 8.16 -13.70 12.21
N ALA A 151 7.54 -14.86 12.00
CA ALA A 151 8.07 -16.13 12.47
C ALA A 151 9.42 -16.48 11.81
N ALA A 152 9.55 -16.26 10.50
CA ALA A 152 10.79 -16.52 9.77
C ALA A 152 11.93 -15.57 10.21
N LEU A 153 11.61 -14.29 10.44
CA LEU A 153 12.58 -13.32 10.97
C LEU A 153 13.03 -13.72 12.39
N ALA A 154 12.09 -14.09 13.27
CA ALA A 154 12.38 -14.56 14.62
C ALA A 154 13.22 -15.84 14.67
N ALA A 155 13.05 -16.74 13.70
CA ALA A 155 13.77 -18.02 13.62
C ALA A 155 15.24 -17.87 13.19
N GLY A 156 15.69 -16.65 12.89
CA GLY A 156 17.11 -16.37 12.64
C GLY A 156 17.43 -16.10 11.18
N ALA A 157 16.63 -15.27 10.51
CA ALA A 157 17.01 -14.67 9.22
C ALA A 157 18.30 -13.80 9.30
N GLY A 158 18.94 -13.69 10.48
CA GLY A 158 20.17 -12.95 10.71
C GLY A 158 19.96 -11.44 10.86
N VAL A 159 18.71 -10.99 10.97
CA VAL A 159 18.35 -9.58 11.10
C VAL A 159 17.82 -9.31 12.51
N ASP A 160 18.37 -8.30 13.19
CA ASP A 160 17.97 -7.92 14.55
C ASP A 160 16.68 -7.09 14.49
N ILE A 161 15.54 -7.78 14.49
CA ILE A 161 14.20 -7.19 14.50
C ILE A 161 13.46 -7.77 15.69
N ASP A 162 12.82 -6.93 16.51
CA ASP A 162 11.84 -7.37 17.49
C ASP A 162 10.46 -7.54 16.82
N PRO A 163 10.02 -8.77 16.51
CA PRO A 163 8.77 -8.99 15.79
C PRO A 163 7.55 -8.61 16.63
N ALA A 164 7.68 -8.57 17.96
CA ALA A 164 6.60 -8.19 18.86
C ALA A 164 6.38 -6.67 18.91
N ALA A 165 7.36 -5.88 18.49
CA ALA A 165 7.28 -4.42 18.44
C ALA A 165 6.64 -3.90 17.14
N LEU A 166 6.56 -4.75 16.09
CA LEU A 166 5.97 -4.38 14.81
C LEU A 166 4.44 -4.23 14.90
N PRO A 167 3.85 -3.23 14.22
CA PRO A 167 2.40 -3.09 14.17
C PRO A 167 1.77 -4.28 13.44
N ARG A 168 0.62 -4.75 13.91
CA ARG A 168 -0.20 -5.70 13.16
C ARG A 168 -0.72 -5.02 11.90
N ARG A 169 -0.74 -5.73 10.76
CA ARG A 169 -1.10 -5.16 9.45
C ARG A 169 -0.21 -3.99 9.07
N TRP A 170 1.10 -4.21 9.11
CA TRP A 170 2.06 -3.18 8.73
C TRP A 170 1.95 -2.80 7.24
N HIS A 171 1.36 -3.65 6.40
CA HIS A 171 1.17 -3.34 4.98
C HIS A 171 0.23 -2.15 4.71
N ASP A 172 -0.76 -1.92 5.59
CA ASP A 172 -1.76 -0.86 5.49
C ASP A 172 -1.74 0.14 6.67
N THR A 173 -0.83 -0.05 7.63
CA THR A 173 -0.60 0.91 8.72
C THR A 173 0.28 2.06 8.21
N PRO A 174 -0.09 3.34 8.42
CA PRO A 174 0.76 4.47 8.01
C PRO A 174 2.20 4.32 8.51
N LEU A 175 3.16 4.45 7.60
CA LEU A 175 4.59 4.35 7.91
C LEU A 175 5.22 5.75 7.96
N GLU A 176 5.91 6.04 9.05
CA GLU A 176 6.75 7.24 9.22
C GLU A 176 8.22 6.90 8.95
N ALA A 177 8.65 7.01 7.69
CA ALA A 177 10.01 6.65 7.30
C ALA A 177 11.08 7.57 7.91
N GLY A 178 12.21 7.00 8.33
CA GLY A 178 13.35 7.73 8.90
C GLY A 178 13.14 8.19 10.34
N ASN A 179 12.21 7.58 11.06
CA ASN A 179 11.99 7.75 12.49
C ASN A 179 12.45 6.50 13.26
N ALA A 180 13.73 6.43 13.60
CA ALA A 180 14.31 5.28 14.32
C ALA A 180 13.70 5.01 15.72
N SER A 181 12.84 5.91 16.25
CA SER A 181 12.09 5.66 17.48
C SER A 181 10.76 4.94 17.25
N ASP A 182 10.31 4.85 15.99
CA ASP A 182 9.21 3.99 15.56
C ASP A 182 9.73 2.55 15.33
N PRO A 183 9.22 1.53 16.05
CA PRO A 183 9.63 0.15 15.84
C PRO A 183 9.42 -0.36 14.41
N HIS A 184 8.43 0.17 13.67
CA HIS A 184 8.23 -0.21 12.28
C HIS A 184 9.42 0.26 11.42
N ASP A 185 9.82 1.51 11.55
CA ASP A 185 10.96 2.07 10.82
C ASP A 185 12.29 1.45 11.26
N ALA A 186 12.49 1.21 12.56
CA ALA A 186 13.69 0.53 13.08
C ALA A 186 13.88 -0.87 12.47
N ALA A 187 12.79 -1.62 12.25
CA ALA A 187 12.87 -2.89 11.54
C ALA A 187 13.25 -2.72 10.06
N LEU A 188 12.77 -1.66 9.42
CA LEU A 188 13.14 -1.35 8.03
C LEU A 188 14.61 -0.91 7.92
N ASP A 189 15.14 -0.20 8.91
CA ASP A 189 16.57 0.12 9.02
C ASP A 189 17.41 -1.16 9.14
N ALA A 190 17.01 -2.10 9.99
CA ALA A 190 17.69 -3.39 10.12
C ALA A 190 17.65 -4.19 8.80
N LEU A 191 16.52 -4.18 8.09
CA LEU A 191 16.40 -4.80 6.77
C LEU A 191 17.25 -4.10 5.70
N ARG A 192 17.40 -2.77 5.75
CA ARG A 192 18.28 -2.03 4.83
C ARG A 192 19.72 -2.51 4.92
N ASP A 193 20.20 -2.71 6.15
CA ASP A 193 21.57 -3.13 6.37
C ASP A 193 21.80 -4.58 5.93
N ALA A 194 20.76 -5.41 5.96
CA ALA A 194 20.80 -6.80 5.52
C ALA A 194 20.57 -6.98 4.01
N ILE A 195 19.85 -6.07 3.34
CA ILE A 195 19.43 -6.17 1.93
C ILE A 195 20.17 -5.12 1.09
N ALA A 196 21.29 -5.50 0.49
CA ALA A 196 22.11 -4.59 -0.31
C ALA A 196 21.51 -4.28 -1.70
N ASP A 197 20.77 -5.22 -2.27
CA ASP A 197 20.25 -5.17 -3.63
C ASP A 197 19.07 -6.14 -3.84
N GLN A 198 18.52 -6.13 -5.06
CA GLN A 198 17.39 -6.99 -5.43
C GLN A 198 17.71 -8.49 -5.27
N ALA A 199 18.94 -8.93 -5.55
CA ALA A 199 19.28 -10.35 -5.42
C ALA A 199 19.23 -10.80 -3.96
N SER A 200 19.65 -9.94 -3.04
CA SER A 200 19.55 -10.17 -1.59
C SER A 200 18.09 -10.18 -1.13
N MET A 201 17.26 -9.28 -1.67
CA MET A 201 15.80 -9.24 -1.42
C MET A 201 15.11 -10.52 -1.88
N ASP A 202 15.41 -10.99 -3.10
CA ASP A 202 14.84 -12.20 -3.67
C ASP A 202 15.28 -13.45 -2.88
N PHE A 203 16.54 -13.49 -2.43
CA PHE A 203 17.03 -14.57 -1.56
C PHE A 203 16.27 -14.62 -0.24
N MET A 204 16.04 -13.49 0.42
CA MET A 204 15.23 -13.44 1.64
C MET A 204 13.77 -13.82 1.38
N GLY A 205 13.21 -13.42 0.24
CA GLY A 205 11.88 -13.83 -0.19
C GLY A 205 11.76 -15.35 -0.30
N GLU A 206 12.74 -16.02 -0.93
CA GLU A 206 12.78 -17.47 -1.02
C GLU A 206 12.90 -18.14 0.36
N MET A 207 13.71 -17.59 1.28
CA MET A 207 13.78 -18.10 2.65
C MET A 207 12.44 -18.01 3.39
N VAL A 208 11.71 -16.90 3.23
CA VAL A 208 10.38 -16.73 3.84
C VAL A 208 9.36 -17.72 3.25
N VAL A 209 9.44 -17.99 1.94
CA VAL A 209 8.54 -18.94 1.27
C VAL A 209 8.83 -20.38 1.69
N ARG A 210 10.10 -20.79 1.67
CA ARG A 210 10.54 -22.19 1.80
C ARG A 210 11.06 -22.59 3.18
N GLY A 211 11.24 -21.64 4.09
CA GLY A 211 11.93 -21.84 5.37
C GLY A 211 13.45 -21.78 5.22
N VAL A 212 14.16 -21.78 6.35
CA VAL A 212 15.62 -21.82 6.36
C VAL A 212 16.04 -23.27 6.17
N CYS A 213 16.70 -23.57 5.05
CA CYS A 213 17.31 -24.88 4.87
C CYS A 213 18.56 -24.97 5.75
N VAL A 214 18.55 -25.86 6.76
CA VAL A 214 19.77 -26.19 7.50
C VAL A 214 20.67 -27.04 6.61
N ALA A 215 21.98 -27.06 6.92
CA ALA A 215 23.00 -27.76 6.12
C ALA A 215 22.77 -29.28 5.97
N ASP A 216 21.81 -29.86 6.69
CA ASP A 216 21.38 -31.27 6.57
C ASP A 216 20.30 -31.51 5.50
N GLY A 217 19.88 -30.47 4.78
CA GLY A 217 18.91 -30.56 3.69
C GLY A 217 17.45 -30.62 4.15
N THR A 218 17.17 -30.43 5.43
CA THR A 218 15.81 -30.17 5.91
C THR A 218 15.52 -28.68 5.81
N CYS A 219 14.45 -28.32 5.10
CA CYS A 219 13.91 -26.96 5.05
C CYS A 219 12.62 -26.97 5.88
N GLY A 220 12.53 -26.05 6.85
CA GLY A 220 11.40 -25.91 7.78
C GLY A 220 11.17 -24.45 8.13
#